data_AF-A0A520EW15-F1
#
_entry.id   AF-A0A520EW15-F1
#
_cell.length_a   1.000
_cell.length_b   1.000
_cell.length_c   1.000
_cell.angle_alpha   90.00
_cell.angle_beta   90.00
_cell.angle_gamma   90.00
#
_symmetry.space_group_name_H-M   'P 1'
#
loop_
_entity.id
_entity.type
_entity.pdbx_description
1 polymer ?
#
loop_
_entity_poly.entity_id
_entity_poly.type
_entity_poly.pdbx_seq_one_letter_code
_entity_poly.pdbx_strand_id
1 'polypeptide(L)'
;MAFHFARQVTDYAAAAGATVIAVEDLTTLETRGHGRVNNNRAAQSARRQAVDALTHTAAGVGVTVVSVPARGSSGLCPGCNEPLSRPGGYHRAWCEQCKIGGNRDHMAGVNLAKRALLGRGQAVRQRGRNPQIRVIEHAPVRRCRDKMCPTPSRPRHRRVRRSLPTATPPVGVNQTKTVPAPQASVWDTVQPATPHGVTGSREEHTSPKPATSVVGSMRSM
;
A
#
# COMPACT_ATOMS: atom_id res chain seq x y z
N MET A 1 -14.32 10.90 17.43
CA MET A 1 -14.72 9.88 16.43
C MET A 1 -14.06 10.10 15.06
N ALA A 2 -14.26 11.26 14.40
CA ALA A 2 -13.71 11.52 13.05
C ALA A 2 -12.19 11.31 12.91
N PHE A 3 -11.38 11.86 13.83
CA PHE A 3 -9.93 11.68 13.81
C PHE A 3 -9.46 10.25 14.10
N HIS A 4 -10.23 9.48 14.90
CA HIS A 4 -9.90 8.07 15.16
C HIS A 4 -10.11 7.23 13.89
N PHE A 5 -11.25 7.43 13.22
CA PHE A 5 -11.52 6.85 11.90
C PHE A 5 -10.44 7.26 10.89
N ALA A 6 -10.14 8.56 10.79
CA ALA A 6 -9.18 9.10 9.86
C ALA A 6 -7.79 8.48 10.06
N ARG A 7 -7.30 8.43 11.31
CA ARG A 7 -6.01 7.82 11.65
C ARG A 7 -5.98 6.34 11.25
N GLN A 8 -7.01 5.57 11.61
CA GLN A 8 -7.07 4.16 11.26
C GLN A 8 -7.01 3.94 9.74
N VAL A 9 -7.78 4.71 8.96
CA VAL A 9 -7.76 4.62 7.49
C VAL A 9 -6.42 5.05 6.91
N THR A 10 -5.81 6.11 7.44
CA THR A 10 -4.48 6.57 7.05
C THR A 10 -3.42 5.52 7.32
N ASP A 11 -3.44 4.87 8.49
CA ASP A 11 -2.50 3.80 8.85
C ASP A 11 -2.64 2.61 7.89
N TYR A 12 -3.86 2.20 7.55
CA TYR A 12 -4.10 1.18 6.53
C TYR A 12 -3.58 1.58 5.16
N ALA A 13 -3.81 2.83 4.73
CA ALA A 13 -3.33 3.32 3.45
C ALA A 13 -1.80 3.34 3.38
N ALA A 14 -1.14 3.80 4.44
CA ALA A 14 0.31 3.81 4.55
C ALA A 14 0.88 2.38 4.53
N ALA A 15 0.30 1.46 5.30
CA ALA A 15 0.70 0.05 5.31
C ALA A 15 0.53 -0.63 3.94
N ALA A 16 -0.50 -0.24 3.17
CA ALA A 16 -0.73 -0.71 1.81
C ALA A 16 0.18 -0.05 0.75
N GLY A 17 0.99 0.95 1.13
CA GLY A 17 1.78 1.75 0.19
C GLY A 17 0.93 2.58 -0.76
N ALA A 18 -0.30 2.92 -0.38
CA ALA A 18 -1.21 3.70 -1.20
C ALA A 18 -0.78 5.16 -1.24
N THR A 19 -0.77 5.77 -2.42
CA THR A 19 -0.49 7.22 -2.60
C THR A 19 -1.77 8.05 -2.69
N VAL A 20 -2.92 7.40 -2.89
CA VAL A 20 -4.23 8.02 -3.07
C VAL A 20 -5.30 7.26 -2.30
N ILE A 21 -6.20 8.00 -1.64
CA ILE A 21 -7.44 7.46 -1.05
C ILE A 21 -8.63 8.05 -1.80
N ALA A 22 -9.45 7.19 -2.40
CA ALA A 22 -10.67 7.58 -3.07
C ALA A 22 -11.84 7.64 -2.09
N VAL A 23 -12.55 8.75 -2.06
CA VAL A 23 -13.72 8.97 -1.21
C VAL A 23 -14.92 9.32 -2.08
N GLU A 24 -16.10 8.84 -1.71
CA GLU A 24 -17.33 9.21 -2.37
C GLU A 24 -17.63 10.71 -2.29
N ASP A 25 -17.96 11.29 -3.43
CA ASP A 25 -18.52 12.63 -3.54
C ASP A 25 -20.00 12.58 -3.19
N LEU A 26 -20.31 13.00 -1.96
CA LEU A 26 -21.64 13.02 -1.39
C LEU A 26 -22.31 14.39 -1.47
N THR A 27 -21.73 15.35 -2.19
CA THR A 27 -22.31 16.70 -2.34
C THR A 27 -23.75 16.68 -2.84
N THR A 28 -24.11 15.66 -3.63
CA THR A 28 -25.47 15.45 -4.15
C THR A 28 -26.48 14.90 -3.14
N LEU A 29 -26.03 14.30 -2.02
CA LEU A 29 -26.87 13.81 -0.91
C LEU A 29 -27.13 14.87 0.15
N GLU A 30 -26.48 16.03 0.02
CA GLU A 30 -26.54 17.14 0.96
C GLU A 30 -27.48 18.25 0.46
N THR A 31 -28.06 18.08 -0.73
CA THR A 31 -29.06 19.01 -1.26
C THR A 31 -30.39 18.84 -0.52
N ARG A 32 -31.05 19.97 -0.25
CA ARG A 32 -32.37 19.97 0.37
C ARG A 32 -33.38 19.47 -0.66
N GLY A 33 -34.10 18.39 -0.35
CA GLY A 33 -35.10 17.83 -1.28
C GLY A 33 -35.47 16.37 -1.02
N HIS A 34 -34.84 15.70 -0.06
CA HIS A 34 -35.05 14.27 0.20
C HIS A 34 -36.11 13.98 1.29
N GLY A 35 -36.89 14.99 1.68
CA GLY A 35 -37.85 14.93 2.78
C GLY A 35 -37.20 15.13 4.16
N ARG A 36 -38.03 15.49 5.15
CA ARG A 36 -37.58 15.88 6.50
C ARG A 36 -36.65 14.85 7.16
N VAL A 37 -37.03 13.57 7.11
CA VAL A 37 -36.29 12.49 7.79
C VAL A 37 -34.90 12.30 7.18
N ASN A 38 -34.80 12.24 5.86
CA ASN A 38 -33.52 12.03 5.19
C ASN A 38 -32.61 13.25 5.31
N ASN A 39 -33.18 14.46 5.23
CA ASN A 39 -32.42 15.70 5.43
C ASN A 39 -31.84 15.75 6.87
N ASN A 40 -32.64 15.38 7.88
CA ASN A 40 -32.16 15.31 9.26
C ASN A 40 -31.06 14.25 9.42
N ARG A 41 -31.24 13.06 8.82
CA ARG A 41 -30.22 12.01 8.85
C ARG A 41 -28.92 12.46 8.17
N ALA A 42 -29.00 13.18 7.05
CA ALA A 42 -27.84 13.73 6.36
C ALA A 42 -27.14 14.80 7.21
N ALA A 43 -27.90 15.71 7.81
CA ALA A 43 -27.39 16.78 8.68
C ALA A 43 -26.69 16.25 9.93
N GLN A 44 -27.19 15.14 10.51
CA GLN A 44 -26.58 14.49 11.67
C GLN A 44 -25.38 13.58 11.31
N SER A 45 -25.10 13.38 10.02
CA SER A 45 -24.01 12.48 9.63
C SER A 45 -22.66 13.17 9.73
N ALA A 46 -21.69 12.53 10.39
CA ALA A 46 -20.33 13.03 10.54
C ALA A 46 -19.46 12.86 9.27
N ARG A 47 -20.07 12.65 8.09
CA ARG A 47 -19.34 12.29 6.85
C ARG A 47 -18.35 13.36 6.43
N ARG A 48 -18.78 14.63 6.37
CA ARG A 48 -17.88 15.75 6.05
C ARG A 48 -16.71 15.83 7.03
N GLN A 49 -17.00 15.80 8.33
CA GLN A 49 -15.97 15.81 9.37
C GLN A 49 -14.98 14.64 9.26
N ALA A 50 -15.47 13.45 8.90
CA ALA A 50 -14.64 12.28 8.68
C ALA A 50 -13.72 12.45 7.46
N VAL A 51 -14.22 13.04 6.37
CA VAL A 51 -13.41 13.34 5.17
C VAL A 51 -12.39 14.44 5.44
N ASP A 52 -12.77 15.50 6.15
CA ASP A 52 -11.86 16.59 6.51
C ASP A 52 -10.73 16.09 7.42
N ALA A 53 -11.08 15.30 8.45
CA ALA A 53 -10.10 14.66 9.33
C ALA A 53 -9.19 13.70 8.54
N LEU A 54 -9.75 12.93 7.60
CA LEU A 54 -8.99 12.01 6.74
C LEU A 54 -8.03 12.76 5.82
N THR A 55 -8.47 13.86 5.20
CA THR A 55 -7.60 14.73 4.40
C THR A 55 -6.43 15.24 5.23
N HIS A 56 -6.70 15.68 6.46
CA HIS A 56 -5.66 16.17 7.35
C HIS A 56 -4.64 15.08 7.72
N THR A 57 -5.09 13.90 8.17
CA THR A 57 -4.19 12.81 8.56
C THR A 57 -3.44 12.22 7.37
N ALA A 58 -4.10 12.04 6.23
CA ALA A 58 -3.49 11.52 5.01
C ALA A 58 -2.41 12.47 4.46
N ALA A 59 -2.63 13.79 4.53
CA ALA A 59 -1.62 14.77 4.14
C ALA A 59 -0.33 14.64 4.97
N GLY A 60 -0.46 14.34 6.26
CA GLY A 60 0.68 14.11 7.17
C GLY A 60 1.60 12.95 6.76
N VAL A 61 1.10 12.00 5.96
CA VAL A 61 1.86 10.85 5.45
C VAL A 61 2.05 10.89 3.92
N GLY A 62 1.76 12.03 3.28
CA GLY A 62 1.93 12.20 1.83
C GLY A 62 0.89 11.48 0.96
N VAL A 63 -0.25 11.09 1.53
CA VAL A 63 -1.34 10.42 0.81
C VAL A 63 -2.40 11.45 0.39
N THR A 64 -2.78 11.44 -0.88
CA THR A 64 -3.77 12.39 -1.42
C THR A 64 -5.19 11.81 -1.32
N VAL A 65 -6.12 12.55 -0.70
CA VAL A 65 -7.55 12.21 -0.70
C VAL A 65 -8.21 12.80 -1.95
N VAL A 66 -8.96 11.99 -2.71
CA VAL A 66 -9.64 12.39 -3.94
C VAL A 66 -11.13 12.11 -3.83
N SER A 67 -11.96 13.11 -4.14
CA SER A 67 -13.41 12.93 -4.24
C SER A 67 -13.79 12.35 -5.60
N VAL A 68 -14.61 11.30 -5.58
CA VAL A 68 -14.99 10.51 -6.76
C VAL A 68 -16.50 10.38 -6.79
N PRO A 69 -17.17 10.49 -7.95
CA PRO A 69 -18.62 10.42 -7.99
C PRO A 69 -19.09 9.09 -7.40
N ALA A 70 -20.15 9.07 -6.60
CA ALA A 70 -20.62 7.86 -5.91
C ALA A 70 -21.72 7.11 -6.68
N ARG A 71 -22.45 7.79 -7.57
CA ARG A 71 -23.61 7.23 -8.28
C ARG A 71 -23.27 5.89 -8.93
N GLY A 72 -24.02 4.83 -8.64
CA GLY A 72 -23.84 3.50 -9.22
C GLY A 72 -22.67 2.67 -8.66
N SER A 73 -21.85 3.20 -7.75
CA SER A 73 -20.69 2.47 -7.19
C SER A 73 -21.09 1.17 -6.47
N SER A 74 -22.25 1.18 -5.82
CA SER A 74 -22.78 0.04 -5.07
C SER A 74 -23.77 -0.83 -5.84
N GLY A 75 -24.01 -0.51 -7.12
CA GLY A 75 -25.01 -1.18 -7.96
C GLY A 75 -24.42 -1.96 -9.12
N LEU A 76 -23.14 -1.75 -9.46
CA LEU A 76 -22.51 -2.32 -10.64
C LEU A 76 -21.31 -3.18 -10.27
N CYS A 77 -21.10 -4.28 -10.99
CA CYS A 77 -20.00 -5.19 -10.74
C CYS A 77 -18.65 -4.50 -11.05
N PRO A 78 -17.66 -4.56 -10.15
CA PRO A 78 -16.33 -4.00 -10.44
C PRO A 78 -15.62 -4.70 -11.61
N GLY A 79 -15.93 -5.98 -11.85
CA GLY A 79 -15.37 -6.78 -12.94
C GLY A 79 -15.97 -6.44 -14.30
N CYS A 80 -17.27 -6.70 -14.50
CA CYS A 80 -17.93 -6.57 -15.81
C CYS A 80 -18.87 -5.36 -15.96
N ASN A 81 -19.06 -4.54 -14.91
CA ASN A 81 -20.03 -3.45 -14.83
C ASN A 81 -21.51 -3.85 -14.95
N GLU A 82 -21.85 -5.14 -14.96
CA GLU A 82 -23.25 -5.57 -14.91
C GLU A 82 -23.91 -5.22 -13.57
N PRO A 83 -25.24 -4.99 -13.53
CA PRO A 83 -25.98 -4.77 -12.30
C PRO A 83 -25.77 -5.91 -11.29
N LEU A 84 -25.55 -5.55 -10.03
CA LEU A 84 -25.40 -6.50 -8.92
C LEU A 84 -26.77 -6.93 -8.39
N SER A 85 -26.97 -8.24 -8.27
CA SER A 85 -28.07 -8.80 -7.50
C SER A 85 -27.78 -8.67 -6.00
N ARG A 86 -28.84 -8.74 -5.19
CA ARG A 86 -28.74 -8.58 -3.72
C ARG A 86 -29.31 -9.80 -2.98
N PRO A 87 -28.71 -10.99 -3.16
CA PRO A 87 -29.16 -12.18 -2.47
C PRO A 87 -28.93 -11.99 -0.96
N GLY A 88 -30.00 -12.01 -0.17
CA GLY A 88 -29.94 -11.76 1.28
C GLY A 88 -30.01 -10.29 1.68
N GLY A 89 -30.44 -9.40 0.78
CA GLY A 89 -30.86 -8.04 1.12
C GLY A 89 -29.82 -6.95 0.90
N TYR A 90 -30.09 -5.76 1.44
CA TYR A 90 -29.40 -4.51 1.09
C TYR A 90 -27.88 -4.54 1.23
N HIS A 91 -27.33 -5.22 2.24
CA HIS A 91 -25.90 -5.25 2.53
C HIS A 91 -25.12 -6.26 1.69
N ARG A 92 -25.78 -7.11 0.90
CA ARG A 92 -25.15 -8.09 0.04
C ARG A 92 -25.21 -7.66 -1.41
N ALA A 93 -24.12 -7.92 -2.13
CA ALA A 93 -24.03 -7.69 -3.56
C ALA A 93 -23.38 -8.90 -4.24
N TRP A 94 -23.93 -9.32 -5.37
CA TRP A 94 -23.49 -10.49 -6.11
C TRP A 94 -23.58 -10.25 -7.62
N CYS A 95 -22.59 -10.72 -8.37
CA CYS A 95 -22.58 -10.66 -9.83
C CYS A 95 -22.67 -12.06 -10.41
N GLU A 96 -23.71 -12.33 -11.21
CA GLU A 96 -23.89 -13.63 -11.85
C GLU A 96 -22.84 -13.93 -12.93
N GLN A 97 -22.33 -12.91 -13.62
CA GLN A 97 -21.36 -13.08 -14.70
C GLN A 97 -19.95 -13.30 -14.14
N CYS A 98 -19.51 -12.43 -13.22
CA CYS A 98 -18.15 -12.48 -12.68
C CYS A 98 -17.99 -13.50 -11.54
N LYS A 99 -19.10 -13.96 -10.92
CA LYS A 99 -19.12 -14.77 -9.70
C LYS A 99 -18.35 -14.12 -8.53
N ILE A 100 -18.39 -12.80 -8.47
CA ILE A 100 -17.81 -12.00 -7.39
C ILE A 100 -18.97 -11.46 -6.55
N GLY A 101 -18.87 -11.60 -5.23
CA GLY A 101 -19.88 -11.09 -4.31
C GLY A 101 -19.35 -10.90 -2.89
N GLY A 102 -20.16 -10.26 -2.05
CA GLY A 102 -19.79 -9.95 -0.67
C GLY A 102 -20.59 -8.76 -0.14
N ASN A 103 -19.96 -8.01 0.77
CA ASN A 103 -20.54 -6.79 1.29
C ASN A 103 -20.69 -5.72 0.19
N ARG A 104 -21.86 -5.12 0.09
CA ARG A 104 -22.18 -4.04 -0.87
C ARG A 104 -21.21 -2.87 -0.78
N ASP A 105 -20.83 -2.47 0.43
CA ASP A 105 -19.95 -1.32 0.67
C ASP A 105 -18.51 -1.64 0.26
N HIS A 106 -18.09 -2.90 0.37
CA HIS A 106 -16.82 -3.35 -0.19
C HIS A 106 -16.81 -3.23 -1.73
N MET A 107 -17.88 -3.68 -2.41
CA MET A 107 -18.02 -3.51 -3.86
C MET A 107 -18.01 -2.03 -4.26
N ALA A 108 -18.68 -1.19 -3.49
CA ALA A 108 -18.66 0.26 -3.68
C ALA A 108 -17.25 0.84 -3.54
N GLY A 109 -16.51 0.43 -2.50
CA GLY A 109 -15.12 0.84 -2.30
C GLY A 109 -14.20 0.46 -3.47
N VAL A 110 -14.31 -0.78 -3.97
CA VAL A 110 -13.54 -1.22 -5.15
C VAL A 110 -13.90 -0.39 -6.39
N ASN A 111 -15.18 -0.10 -6.61
CA ASN A 111 -15.61 0.75 -7.72
C ASN A 111 -15.16 2.21 -7.61
N LEU A 112 -15.07 2.77 -6.40
CA LEU A 112 -14.53 4.11 -6.17
C LEU A 112 -13.02 4.14 -6.45
N ALA A 113 -12.27 3.15 -5.97
CA ALA A 113 -10.84 3.02 -6.25
C ALA A 113 -10.58 2.89 -7.76
N LYS A 114 -11.37 2.05 -8.43
CA LYS A 114 -11.37 1.88 -9.89
C LYS A 114 -11.59 3.21 -10.62
N ARG A 115 -12.61 3.97 -10.25
CA ARG A 115 -12.89 5.29 -10.84
C ARG A 115 -11.76 6.28 -10.59
N ALA A 116 -11.14 6.26 -9.41
CA ALA A 116 -10.00 7.11 -9.12
C ALA A 116 -8.81 6.82 -10.04
N LEU A 117 -8.55 5.54 -10.32
CA LEU A 117 -7.47 5.12 -11.21
C LEU A 117 -7.74 5.49 -12.67
N LEU A 118 -8.97 5.28 -13.15
CA LEU A 118 -9.37 5.60 -14.53
C LEU A 118 -9.38 7.12 -14.75
N GLY A 119 -10.00 7.87 -13.84
CA GLY A 119 -10.14 9.33 -13.92
C GLY A 119 -8.90 10.11 -13.49
N ARG A 120 -7.75 9.47 -13.22
CA ARG A 120 -6.55 10.12 -12.67
C ARG A 120 -6.08 11.33 -13.49
N GLY A 121 -6.22 11.27 -14.81
CA GLY A 121 -5.82 12.35 -15.74
C GLY A 121 -6.83 13.49 -15.83
N GLN A 122 -8.03 13.31 -15.28
CA GLN A 122 -9.14 14.26 -15.32
C GLN A 122 -9.44 14.86 -13.93
N ALA A 123 -8.55 14.66 -12.96
CA ALA A 123 -8.72 15.20 -11.62
C ALA A 123 -8.61 16.72 -11.63
N VAL A 124 -9.70 17.40 -11.26
CA VAL A 124 -9.77 18.86 -11.14
C VAL A 124 -9.29 19.26 -9.75
N ARG A 125 -8.31 20.17 -9.69
CA ARG A 125 -7.83 20.75 -8.44
C ARG A 125 -8.39 22.15 -8.27
N GLN A 126 -8.92 22.46 -7.10
CA GLN A 126 -9.38 23.78 -6.72
C GLN A 126 -8.72 24.19 -5.41
N ARG A 127 -8.37 25.46 -5.27
CA ARG A 127 -7.74 25.96 -4.04
C ARG A 127 -8.67 25.71 -2.85
N GLY A 128 -8.11 25.17 -1.77
CA GLY A 128 -8.86 24.88 -0.54
C GLY A 128 -9.83 23.70 -0.63
N ARG A 129 -9.80 22.90 -1.70
CA ARG A 129 -10.61 21.68 -1.84
C ARG A 129 -9.75 20.48 -2.22
N ASN A 130 -10.21 19.30 -1.82
CA ASN A 130 -9.62 18.05 -2.30
C ASN A 130 -9.73 17.96 -3.83
N PRO A 131 -8.75 17.35 -4.51
CA PRO A 131 -8.89 17.01 -5.93
C PRO A 131 -10.18 16.21 -6.17
N GLN A 132 -10.87 16.52 -7.27
CA GLN A 132 -12.15 15.90 -7.60
C GLN A 132 -12.11 15.29 -8.99
N ILE A 133 -12.60 14.07 -9.11
CA ILE A 133 -12.91 13.45 -10.40
C ILE A 133 -14.41 13.65 -10.61
N ARG A 134 -14.80 14.24 -11.73
CA ARG A 134 -16.22 14.52 -12.05
C ARG A 134 -16.81 13.52 -13.03
N VAL A 135 -15.96 12.86 -13.80
CA VAL A 135 -16.38 11.91 -14.82
C VAL A 135 -16.67 10.56 -14.18
N ILE A 136 -17.83 10.00 -14.50
CA ILE A 136 -18.22 8.66 -14.08
C ILE A 136 -17.71 7.70 -15.16
N GLU A 137 -16.47 7.23 -14.99
CA GLU A 137 -15.92 6.21 -15.88
C GLU A 137 -16.07 4.81 -15.30
N HIS A 138 -16.62 3.90 -16.11
CA HIS A 138 -16.79 2.50 -15.77
C HIS A 138 -16.13 1.61 -16.83
N ALA A 139 -14.80 1.46 -16.78
CA ALA A 139 -14.12 0.47 -17.62
C ALA A 139 -13.99 -0.84 -16.85
N PRO A 140 -14.37 -2.02 -17.36
CA PRO A 140 -14.21 -3.28 -16.63
C PRO A 140 -12.76 -3.42 -16.13
N VAL A 141 -12.56 -3.67 -14.83
CA VAL A 141 -11.20 -3.91 -14.33
C VAL A 141 -10.86 -5.29 -14.83
N ARG A 142 -9.97 -5.37 -15.83
CA ARG A 142 -9.38 -6.65 -16.20
C ARG A 142 -8.77 -7.23 -14.93
N ARG A 143 -9.14 -8.46 -14.58
CA ARG A 143 -8.48 -9.18 -13.49
C ARG A 143 -6.98 -9.07 -13.76
N CYS A 144 -6.28 -8.35 -12.89
CA CYS A 144 -4.84 -8.53 -12.82
C CYS A 144 -4.69 -10.03 -12.56
N ARG A 145 -3.98 -10.75 -13.43
CA ARG A 145 -3.50 -12.08 -13.04
C ARG A 145 -2.69 -11.80 -11.79
N ASP A 146 -3.21 -12.19 -10.63
CA ASP A 146 -2.48 -12.09 -9.40
C ASP A 146 -1.12 -12.72 -9.67
N LYS A 147 -0.07 -11.94 -9.46
CA LYS A 147 1.26 -12.51 -9.34
C LYS A 147 1.24 -13.28 -8.03
N MET A 148 0.77 -14.53 -8.09
CA MET A 148 0.86 -15.47 -6.96
C MET A 148 2.33 -15.81 -6.62
N CYS A 149 3.28 -15.34 -7.44
CA CYS A 149 4.71 -15.51 -7.23
C CYS A 149 5.43 -14.15 -7.29
N PRO A 150 6.44 -13.92 -6.44
CA PRO A 150 7.39 -12.84 -6.63
C PRO A 150 7.90 -12.82 -8.07
N THR A 151 8.01 -11.64 -8.67
CA THR A 151 8.59 -11.52 -10.02
C THR A 151 9.97 -12.19 -10.00
N PRO A 152 10.24 -13.23 -10.82
CA PRO A 152 11.52 -13.91 -10.78
C PRO A 152 12.63 -12.90 -11.01
N SER A 153 13.67 -12.98 -10.18
CA SER A 153 14.82 -12.08 -10.30
C SER A 153 15.36 -12.15 -11.71
N ARG A 154 15.49 -10.97 -12.35
CA ARG A 154 16.08 -10.88 -13.69
C ARG A 154 17.46 -11.56 -13.64
N PRO A 155 17.79 -12.46 -14.59
CA PRO A 155 19.10 -13.07 -14.64
C PRO A 155 20.15 -11.96 -14.63
N ARG A 156 20.98 -11.91 -13.60
CA ARG A 156 22.12 -11.00 -13.59
C ARG A 156 22.99 -11.43 -14.76
N HIS A 157 23.24 -10.52 -15.71
CA HIS A 157 24.22 -10.77 -16.75
C HIS A 157 25.51 -11.22 -16.06
N ARG A 158 25.95 -12.45 -16.33
CA ARG A 158 27.23 -12.96 -15.87
C ARG A 158 28.25 -11.96 -16.39
N ARG A 159 28.91 -11.21 -15.50
CA ARG A 159 30.11 -10.47 -15.90
C ARG A 159 31.07 -11.53 -16.42
N VAL A 160 31.19 -11.62 -17.73
CA VAL A 160 32.30 -12.30 -18.35
C VAL A 160 33.52 -11.54 -17.86
N ARG A 161 34.28 -12.13 -16.92
CA ARG A 161 35.66 -11.71 -16.72
C ARG A 161 36.33 -11.96 -18.06
N ARG A 162 36.43 -10.93 -18.90
CA ARG A 162 37.50 -10.91 -19.89
C ARG A 162 38.77 -11.04 -19.07
N SER A 163 39.49 -12.15 -19.28
CA SER A 163 40.88 -12.25 -18.84
C SER A 163 41.55 -10.95 -19.25
N LEU A 164 42.11 -10.24 -18.27
CA LEU A 164 42.92 -9.07 -18.55
C LEU A 164 43.99 -9.51 -19.56
N PRO A 165 44.20 -8.77 -20.66
CA PRO A 165 45.34 -9.05 -21.52
C PRO A 165 46.59 -8.99 -20.64
N THR A 166 47.46 -9.98 -20.77
CA THR A 166 48.79 -9.98 -20.15
C THR A 166 49.42 -8.62 -20.42
N ALA A 167 49.70 -7.86 -19.36
CA ALA A 167 50.32 -6.56 -19.49
C ALA A 167 51.72 -6.75 -20.07
N THR A 168 51.89 -6.46 -21.36
CA THR A 168 53.22 -6.32 -21.95
C THR A 168 53.84 -5.08 -21.33
N PRO A 169 55.02 -5.16 -20.69
CA PRO A 169 55.66 -3.98 -20.14
C PRO A 169 55.97 -3.01 -21.29
N PRO A 170 55.68 -1.71 -21.15
CA PRO A 170 56.10 -0.72 -22.14
C PRO A 170 57.63 -0.70 -22.17
N VAL A 171 58.19 -1.01 -23.33
CA VAL A 171 59.63 -0.87 -23.58
C VAL A 171 59.99 0.61 -23.43
N GLY A 172 60.90 0.92 -22.50
CA GLY A 172 61.47 2.27 -22.35
C GLY A 172 61.03 3.08 -21.13
N VAL A 173 60.25 2.53 -20.19
CA VAL A 173 59.94 3.24 -18.93
C VAL A 173 60.98 2.91 -17.87
N ASN A 174 61.78 3.91 -17.48
CA ASN A 174 62.70 3.80 -16.34
C ASN A 174 61.91 3.58 -15.05
N GLN A 175 62.25 2.55 -14.30
CA GLN A 175 61.62 2.24 -13.02
C GLN A 175 61.94 3.36 -12.02
N THR A 176 60.91 4.10 -11.60
CA THR A 176 61.04 5.04 -10.48
C THR A 176 61.27 4.26 -9.20
N LYS A 177 62.38 4.55 -8.51
CA LYS A 177 62.69 3.98 -7.19
C LYS A 177 61.51 4.21 -6.25
N THR A 178 60.98 3.12 -5.69
CA THR A 178 59.95 3.18 -4.67
C THR A 178 60.56 3.80 -3.41
N VAL A 179 60.16 5.03 -3.10
CA VAL A 179 60.48 5.67 -1.83
C VAL A 179 59.48 5.17 -0.79
N PRO A 180 59.91 4.53 0.31
CA PRO A 180 58.99 4.10 1.36
C PRO A 180 58.32 5.33 1.99
N ALA A 181 57.03 5.21 2.31
CA ALA A 181 56.29 6.26 2.98
C ALA A 181 56.96 6.62 4.32
N PRO A 182 57.04 7.92 4.70
CA PRO A 182 57.57 8.31 6.00
C PRO A 182 56.77 7.63 7.13
N GLN A 183 57.47 6.85 7.94
CA GLN A 183 56.94 6.20 9.14
C GLN A 183 56.71 7.27 10.23
N ALA A 184 55.58 7.97 10.17
CA ALA A 184 55.02 8.70 11.31
C ALA A 184 53.60 9.14 10.98
N SER A 185 52.62 8.22 11.05
CA SER A 185 51.25 8.64 11.27
C SER A 185 51.08 8.83 12.78
N VAL A 186 50.62 10.00 13.21
CA VAL A 186 50.38 10.38 14.62
C VAL A 186 49.42 9.38 15.32
N TRP A 187 48.71 8.57 14.55
CA TRP A 187 47.74 7.58 15.01
C TRP A 187 48.34 6.20 15.37
N ASP A 188 49.60 5.92 15.03
CA ASP A 188 50.26 4.64 15.34
C ASP A 188 50.82 4.57 16.77
N THR A 189 50.72 5.64 17.57
CA THR A 189 51.20 5.67 18.98
C THR A 189 50.12 5.34 20.02
N VAL A 190 48.89 5.03 19.60
CA VAL A 190 47.83 4.62 20.54
C VAL A 190 47.96 3.12 20.81
N GLN A 191 48.52 2.78 21.98
CA GLN A 191 48.44 1.39 22.48
C GLN A 191 46.97 1.00 22.68
N PRO A 192 46.51 -0.14 22.14
CA PRO A 192 45.20 -0.66 22.49
C PRO A 192 45.18 -1.06 23.96
N ALA A 193 44.19 -0.57 24.70
CA ALA A 193 43.93 -0.99 26.06
C ALA A 193 43.70 -2.52 26.11
N THR A 194 44.21 -3.16 27.16
CA THR A 194 44.06 -4.59 27.44
C THR A 194 42.60 -5.04 27.37
N PRO A 195 42.29 -6.20 26.76
CA PRO A 195 40.92 -6.69 26.68
C PRO A 195 40.44 -7.10 28.08
N HIS A 196 39.64 -6.23 28.71
CA HIS A 196 38.79 -6.66 29.82
C HIS A 196 37.70 -7.58 29.25
N GLY A 197 37.59 -8.77 29.83
CA GLY A 197 36.66 -9.82 29.43
C GLY A 197 35.23 -9.30 29.30
N VAL A 198 34.66 -9.46 28.12
CA VAL A 198 33.26 -9.22 27.85
C VAL A 198 32.45 -10.40 28.38
N THR A 199 31.88 -10.28 29.58
CA THR A 199 30.68 -11.04 29.95
C THR A 199 29.46 -10.19 29.63
N GLY A 200 29.17 -10.06 28.34
CA GLY A 200 27.90 -9.56 27.84
C GLY A 200 27.00 -10.75 27.54
N SER A 201 26.13 -11.12 28.49
CA SER A 201 25.05 -12.07 28.26
C SER A 201 24.06 -11.48 27.27
N ARG A 202 24.19 -11.84 25.99
CA ARG A 202 23.19 -11.61 24.95
C ARG A 202 22.23 -12.79 25.02
N GLU A 203 20.98 -12.53 25.42
CA GLU A 203 19.93 -13.56 25.42
C GLU A 203 19.78 -14.16 24.02
N GLU A 204 20.02 -15.47 23.93
CA GLU A 204 19.66 -16.30 22.78
C GLU A 204 18.15 -16.45 22.74
N HIS A 205 17.52 -15.90 21.70
CA HIS A 205 16.13 -16.21 21.38
C HIS A 205 16.00 -17.71 21.10
N THR A 206 15.38 -18.42 22.04
CA THR A 206 14.99 -19.82 21.86
C THR A 206 13.78 -19.89 20.94
N SER A 207 13.89 -20.60 19.82
CA SER A 207 12.75 -20.91 18.93
C SER A 207 11.68 -21.73 19.68
N PRO A 208 10.38 -21.43 19.51
CA PRO A 208 9.33 -22.24 20.11
C PRO A 208 9.24 -23.61 19.43
N LYS A 209 9.21 -24.68 20.25
CA LYS A 209 8.96 -26.07 19.82
C LYS A 209 7.57 -26.21 19.19
N PRO A 210 7.40 -26.99 18.11
CA PRO A 210 6.08 -27.33 17.59
C PRO A 210 5.33 -28.24 18.56
N ALA A 211 4.03 -27.99 18.71
CA ALA A 211 3.12 -28.78 19.54
C ALA A 211 2.92 -30.19 18.95
N THR A 212 3.15 -31.20 19.78
CA THR A 212 2.87 -32.61 19.48
C THR A 212 1.36 -32.83 19.35
N SER A 213 0.90 -33.42 18.25
CA SER A 213 -0.49 -33.85 18.09
C SER A 213 -0.74 -35.13 18.89
N VAL A 214 -1.56 -35.06 19.93
CA VAL A 214 -2.10 -36.25 20.58
C VAL A 214 -3.39 -36.65 19.87
N VAL A 215 -3.27 -37.64 19.00
CA VAL A 215 -4.41 -38.46 18.55
C VAL A 215 -4.84 -39.32 19.72
N GLY A 216 -6.04 -39.08 20.24
CA GLY A 216 -6.72 -39.93 21.21
C GLY A 216 -8.04 -40.40 20.63
N SER A 217 -8.00 -41.49 19.89
CA SER A 217 -9.17 -42.26 19.45
C SER A 217 -9.59 -43.19 20.58
N MET A 218 -10.81 -43.02 21.14
CA MET A 218 -11.56 -44.13 21.72
C MET A 218 -13.06 -43.95 21.45
N ARG A 219 -13.65 -44.98 20.83
CA ARG A 219 -15.07 -45.22 20.62
C ARG A 219 -15.69 -45.94 21.82
N SER A 220 -17.01 -45.77 21.93
CA SER A 220 -18.04 -46.64 22.52
C SER A 220 -18.23 -46.62 24.04
N MET A 221 -19.37 -46.09 24.50
CA MET A 221 -20.63 -46.83 24.71
C MET A 221 -21.82 -45.94 24.35
#